data_AF-A0A7W0RR63-F1
#
_entry.id   AF-A0A7W0RR63-F1
#
_cell.length_a   1.000
_cell.length_b   1.000
_cell.length_c   1.000
_cell.angle_alpha   90.00
_cell.angle_beta   90.00
_cell.angle_gamma   90.00
#
_symmetry.space_group_name_H-M   'P 1'
#
loop_
_entity.id
_entity.type
_entity.pdbx_description
1 polymer ?
#
loop_
_entity_poly.entity_id
_entity_poly.type
_entity_poly.pdbx_seq_one_letter_code
_entity_poly.pdbx_strand_id
1 'polypeptide(L)'
;MVAIVLNEEQTGVLNGASEPIEVRDASGRLVARIKPPAYEIPGENELIAQALRSRESNQPSYTSEQVQAHLRSLEEAKSAGATNEELRALLRRLQDSDAKAAG
;
A
#
# COMPACT_ATOMS: atom_id res chain seq x y z
N MET A 1 -16.49 5.77 -37.31
CA MET A 1 -16.54 5.71 -35.84
C MET A 1 -17.32 6.93 -35.36
N VAL A 2 -18.32 6.75 -34.50
CA VAL A 2 -19.10 7.87 -33.93
C VAL A 2 -18.68 8.00 -32.47
N ALA A 3 -18.37 9.22 -32.02
CA ALA A 3 -17.88 9.50 -30.67
C ALA A 3 -18.54 10.75 -30.08
N ILE A 4 -18.74 10.75 -28.77
CA ILE A 4 -19.13 11.93 -27.99
C ILE A 4 -17.85 12.47 -27.35
N VAL A 5 -17.47 13.69 -27.69
CA VAL A 5 -16.29 14.35 -27.12
C VAL A 5 -16.72 15.14 -25.89
N LEU A 6 -16.09 14.84 -24.75
CA LEU A 6 -16.33 15.57 -23.50
C LEU A 6 -15.50 16.85 -23.46
N ASN A 7 -16.05 17.89 -22.87
CA ASN A 7 -15.29 19.10 -22.54
C ASN A 7 -14.45 18.89 -21.25
N GLU A 8 -13.66 19.90 -20.89
CA GLU A 8 -12.77 19.83 -19.72
C GLU A 8 -13.53 19.59 -18.42
N GLU A 9 -14.64 20.30 -18.21
CA GLU A 9 -15.49 20.16 -17.03
C GLU A 9 -16.08 18.74 -16.90
N GLN A 10 -16.63 18.22 -18.00
CA GLN A 10 -17.20 16.87 -18.08
C GLN A 10 -16.12 15.81 -17.89
N THR A 11 -14.90 16.05 -18.39
CA THR A 11 -13.75 15.19 -18.15
C THR A 11 -13.37 15.17 -16.67
N GLY A 12 -13.41 16.32 -16.00
CA GLY A 12 -13.23 16.43 -14.56
C GLY A 12 -14.25 15.61 -13.77
N VAL A 13 -15.54 15.70 -14.15
CA VAL A 13 -16.61 14.89 -13.54
C VAL A 13 -16.38 13.40 -13.75
N LEU A 14 -15.99 12.99 -14.97
CA LEU A 14 -15.70 11.59 -15.29
C LEU A 14 -14.56 11.03 -14.42
N ASN A 15 -13.50 11.81 -14.23
CA ASN A 15 -12.31 11.43 -13.50
C ASN A 15 -12.48 11.47 -11.96
N GLY A 16 -13.38 12.32 -11.46
CA GLY A 16 -13.62 12.44 -10.02
C GLY A 16 -14.68 11.50 -9.46
N ALA A 17 -15.46 10.84 -10.32
CA ALA A 17 -16.58 10.02 -9.87
C ALA A 17 -16.14 8.68 -9.29
N SER A 18 -16.62 8.37 -8.08
CA SER A 18 -16.52 7.04 -7.47
C SER A 18 -17.72 6.15 -7.82
N GLU A 19 -18.80 6.73 -8.35
CA GLU A 19 -20.05 6.06 -8.70
C GLU A 19 -20.40 6.23 -10.19
N PRO A 20 -21.23 5.33 -10.76
CA PRO A 20 -21.72 5.47 -12.13
C PRO A 20 -22.35 6.84 -12.43
N ILE A 21 -21.88 7.50 -13.49
CA ILE A 21 -22.36 8.81 -13.92
C ILE A 21 -23.57 8.64 -14.84
N GLU A 22 -24.64 9.38 -14.56
CA GLU A 22 -25.82 9.46 -15.41
C GLU A 22 -25.67 10.57 -16.46
N VAL A 23 -25.71 10.21 -17.73
CA VAL A 23 -25.76 11.16 -18.85
C VAL A 23 -27.21 11.40 -19.21
N ARG A 24 -27.68 12.65 -19.08
CA ARG A 24 -29.04 13.06 -19.40
C ARG A 24 -29.07 14.03 -20.57
N ASP A 25 -30.17 14.06 -21.31
CA ASP A 25 -30.41 15.06 -22.35
C ASP A 25 -30.91 16.38 -21.75
N ALA A 26 -31.15 17.38 -22.62
CA ALA A 26 -31.64 18.71 -22.22
C ALA A 26 -33.02 18.70 -21.54
N SER A 27 -33.81 17.64 -21.74
CA SER A 27 -35.11 17.45 -21.05
C SER A 27 -34.97 16.77 -19.69
N GLY A 28 -33.74 16.37 -19.32
CA GLY A 28 -33.44 15.63 -18.09
C GLY A 28 -33.64 14.12 -18.22
N ARG A 29 -33.91 13.59 -19.42
CA ARG A 29 -34.09 12.16 -19.67
C ARG A 29 -32.74 11.46 -19.69
N LEU A 30 -32.65 10.30 -19.02
CA LEU A 30 -31.45 9.47 -19.04
C LEU A 30 -31.17 8.94 -20.46
N VAL A 31 -29.95 9.16 -20.93
CA VAL A 31 -29.44 8.73 -22.23
C VAL A 31 -28.46 7.56 -22.07
N ALA A 32 -27.57 7.64 -21.07
CA ALA A 32 -26.56 6.59 -20.81
C ALA A 32 -26.09 6.60 -19.36
N ARG A 33 -25.40 5.52 -18.97
CA ARG A 33 -24.61 5.45 -17.73
C ARG A 33 -23.15 5.15 -18.07
N ILE A 34 -22.25 5.98 -17.57
CA ILE A 34 -20.82 5.81 -17.76
C ILE A 34 -20.25 5.31 -16.43
N LYS A 35 -19.61 4.13 -16.46
CA LYS A 35 -18.81 3.70 -15.32
C LYS A 35 -17.56 4.60 -15.26
N PRO A 36 -17.22 5.15 -14.09
CA PRO A 36 -15.94 5.83 -13.94
C PRO A 36 -14.82 4.92 -14.41
N PRO A 37 -13.76 5.46 -15.00
CA PRO A 37 -12.57 4.68 -15.21
C PRO A 37 -12.18 4.08 -13.85
N ALA A 38 -12.07 2.76 -13.78
CA ALA A 38 -11.43 2.15 -12.64
C ALA A 38 -10.01 2.70 -12.66
N TYR A 39 -9.72 3.67 -11.78
CA TYR A 39 -8.36 3.97 -11.44
C TYR A 39 -7.86 2.71 -10.76
N GLU A 40 -7.32 1.78 -11.55
CA GLU A 40 -6.32 0.86 -11.03
C GLU A 40 -5.21 1.77 -10.54
N ILE A 41 -5.28 2.16 -9.27
CA ILE A 41 -4.17 2.85 -8.62
C ILE A 41 -3.03 1.85 -8.71
N PRO A 42 -1.98 2.11 -9.51
CA PRO A 42 -0.88 1.17 -9.64
C PRO A 42 -0.27 0.99 -8.24
N GLY A 43 -0.39 -0.21 -7.68
CA GLY A 43 0.08 -0.54 -6.34
C GLY A 43 -1.00 -0.82 -5.29
N GLU A 44 -2.29 -0.52 -5.51
CA GLU A 44 -3.34 -0.82 -4.52
C GLU A 44 -3.55 -2.34 -4.34
N ASN A 45 -3.53 -3.10 -5.43
CA ASN A 45 -3.52 -4.57 -5.38
C ASN A 45 -2.28 -5.13 -4.66
N GLU A 46 -1.16 -4.42 -4.75
CA GLU A 46 0.09 -4.84 -4.10
C GLU A 46 0.06 -4.57 -2.59
N LEU A 47 -0.52 -3.44 -2.18
CA LEU A 47 -0.78 -3.11 -0.77
C LEU A 47 -1.78 -4.08 -0.13
N ILE A 48 -2.86 -4.42 -0.83
CA ILE A 48 -3.85 -5.40 -0.36
C ILE A 48 -3.21 -6.79 -0.29
N ALA A 49 -2.46 -7.20 -1.31
CA ALA A 49 -1.76 -8.48 -1.31
C ALA A 49 -0.69 -8.55 -0.22
N GLN A 50 0.01 -7.45 0.08
CA GLN A 50 0.95 -7.37 1.20
C GLN A 50 0.23 -7.49 2.54
N ALA A 51 -0.89 -6.80 2.73
CA ALA A 51 -1.69 -6.88 3.94
C ALA A 51 -2.25 -8.29 4.18
N LEU A 52 -2.70 -8.98 3.12
CA LEU A 52 -3.16 -10.37 3.18
C LEU A 52 -1.99 -11.31 3.52
N ARG A 53 -0.83 -11.17 2.86
CA ARG A 53 0.38 -11.95 3.18
C ARG A 53 0.83 -11.76 4.63
N SER A 54 0.80 -10.53 5.14
CA SER A 54 1.17 -10.23 6.53
C SER A 54 0.18 -10.86 7.53
N ARG A 55 -1.11 -10.95 7.18
CA ARG A 55 -2.13 -11.62 8.01
C ARG A 55 -2.00 -13.14 8.02
N GLU A 56 -1.65 -13.74 6.89
CA GLU A 56 -1.46 -15.19 6.75
C GLU A 56 -0.08 -15.64 7.25
N SER A 57 0.91 -14.74 7.28
CA SER A 57 2.20 -15.03 7.85
C SER A 57 2.09 -15.06 9.37
N ASN A 58 2.37 -16.20 9.98
CA ASN A 58 2.57 -16.34 11.42
C ASN A 58 3.90 -15.70 11.89
N GLN A 59 4.35 -14.64 11.19
CA GLN A 59 5.60 -13.95 11.46
C GLN A 59 5.37 -12.81 12.46
N PRO A 60 6.37 -12.51 13.30
CA PRO A 60 6.29 -11.39 14.23
C PRO A 60 6.07 -10.08 13.45
N SER A 61 5.09 -9.29 13.87
CA SER A 61 4.94 -7.93 13.40
C SER A 61 5.88 -7.01 14.20
N TYR A 62 6.71 -6.26 13.49
CA TYR A 62 7.61 -5.28 14.09
C TYR A 62 7.09 -3.87 13.83
N THR A 63 7.11 -3.02 14.84
CA THR A 63 6.84 -1.60 14.66
C THR A 63 8.00 -0.93 13.93
N SER A 64 7.75 0.22 13.30
CA SER A 64 8.80 1.01 12.67
C SER A 64 9.92 1.39 13.66
N GLU A 65 9.58 1.62 14.93
CA GLU A 65 10.54 1.92 15.99
C GLU A 65 11.45 0.72 16.30
N GLN A 66 10.89 -0.49 16.39
CA GLN A 66 11.67 -1.72 16.60
C GLN A 66 12.64 -1.97 15.44
N VAL A 67 12.17 -1.80 14.20
CA VAL A 67 13.02 -1.93 13.01
C VAL A 67 14.17 -0.91 13.03
N GLN A 68 13.87 0.36 13.37
CA GLN A 68 14.90 1.39 13.45
C GLN A 68 15.92 1.12 14.57
N ALA A 69 15.47 0.63 15.72
CA ALA A 69 16.36 0.23 16.82
C ALA A 69 17.29 -0.92 16.39
N HIS A 70 16.75 -1.94 15.70
CA HIS A 70 17.54 -3.06 15.18
C HIS A 70 18.59 -2.62 14.17
N LEU A 71 18.21 -1.75 13.23
CA LEU A 71 19.13 -1.21 12.23
C LEU A 71 20.27 -0.45 12.91
N ARG A 72 19.97 0.39 13.90
CA ARG A 72 21.00 1.12 14.65
C ARG A 72 21.98 0.17 15.35
N SER A 73 21.47 -0.84 16.06
CA SER A 73 22.34 -1.82 16.74
C SER A 73 23.20 -2.64 15.78
N LEU A 74 22.68 -2.97 14.59
CA LEU A 74 23.45 -3.65 13.55
C LEU A 74 24.52 -2.75 12.92
N GLU A 75 24.20 -1.47 12.68
CA GLU A 75 25.15 -0.48 12.17
C GLU A 75 26.29 -0.23 13.16
N GLU A 76 25.98 -0.13 14.46
CA GLU A 76 26.96 -0.01 15.53
C GLU A 76 27.89 -1.24 15.58
N ALA A 77 27.31 -2.45 15.58
CA ALA A 77 28.10 -3.68 15.59
C ALA A 77 28.96 -3.85 14.34
N LYS A 78 28.42 -3.51 13.16
CA LYS A 78 29.17 -3.53 11.90
C LYS A 78 30.32 -2.53 11.92
N SER A 79 30.09 -1.33 12.47
CA SER A 79 31.13 -0.30 12.61
C SER A 79 32.21 -0.70 13.61
N ALA A 80 31.87 -1.50 14.62
CA ALA A 80 32.81 -2.11 15.55
C ALA A 80 33.57 -3.32 14.97
N GLY A 81 33.33 -3.68 13.70
CA GLY A 81 34.03 -4.76 13.01
C GLY A 81 33.42 -6.15 13.20
N ALA A 82 32.17 -6.25 13.64
CA ALA A 82 31.48 -7.53 13.79
C ALA A 82 31.36 -8.25 12.43
N THR A 83 31.59 -9.56 12.47
CA THR A 83 31.42 -10.46 11.34
C THR A 83 29.95 -10.66 11.00
N ASN A 84 29.67 -11.15 9.79
CA ASN A 84 28.30 -11.48 9.38
C ASN A 84 27.62 -12.52 10.28
N GLU A 85 28.39 -13.41 10.90
CA GLU A 85 27.85 -14.40 11.83
C GLU A 85 27.42 -13.77 13.14
N GLU A 86 28.23 -12.85 13.68
CA GLU A 86 27.92 -12.07 14.88
C GLU A 86 26.72 -11.13 14.67
N LEU A 87 26.62 -10.50 13.50
CA LEU A 87 25.46 -9.68 13.14
C LEU A 87 24.17 -10.51 13.05
N ARG A 88 24.23 -11.73 12.50
CA ARG A 88 23.09 -12.65 12.47
C ARG A 88 22.69 -13.11 13.87
N ALA A 89 23.68 -13.40 14.73
CA ALA A 89 23.43 -13.76 16.12
C ALA A 89 22.80 -12.60 16.91
N LEU A 90 23.28 -11.37 16.69
CA LEU A 90 22.71 -10.15 17.26
C LEU A 90 21.26 -9.94 16.82
N LEU A 91 20.98 -10.07 15.52
CA LEU A 91 19.62 -9.93 14.99
C LEU A 91 18.65 -10.94 15.61
N ARG A 92 19.04 -12.21 15.77
CA ARG A 92 18.21 -13.21 16.46
C ARG A 92 17.89 -12.83 17.90
N ARG A 93 18.88 -12.34 18.65
CA ARG A 93 18.68 -11.91 20.06
C ARG A 93 17.73 -10.72 20.17
N LEU A 94 17.81 -9.78 19.23
CA LEU A 94 16.91 -8.64 19.16
C LEU A 94 15.48 -9.10 18.86
N GLN A 95 15.31 -10.01 17.88
CA GLN A 95 14.02 -10.62 17.55
C GLN A 95 13.40 -11.40 18.73
N ASP A 96 14.21 -12.16 19.47
CA ASP A 96 13.75 -12.89 20.66
C ASP A 96 13.35 -11.96 21.81
N SER A 97 14.04 -10.82 21.96
CA SER A 97 13.72 -9.80 22.96
C SER A 97 12.37 -9.14 22.66
N ASP A 98 12.13 -8.81 21.40
CA ASP A 98 10.86 -8.25 20.93
C ASP A 98 9.70 -9.24 21.09
N ALA A 99 9.92 -10.52 20.74
CA ALA A 99 8.92 -11.56 20.90
C ALA A 99 8.50 -11.77 22.37
N LYS A 100 9.43 -11.57 23.32
CA LYS A 100 9.16 -11.61 24.77
C LYS A 100 8.48 -10.36 25.30
N ALA A 101 8.70 -9.21 24.67
CA ALA A 101 8.06 -7.95 25.08
C ALA A 101 6.60 -7.83 24.58
N ALA A 102 6.23 -8.61 23.56
CA ALA A 102 4.92 -8.59 22.93
C ALA A 102 3.93 -9.67 23.45
N GLY A 103 4.36 -10.56 24.35
CA GLY A 103 3.53 -11.61 24.97
C GLY A 103 3.24 -11.32 26.43
#